data_AF-A0A1Q5EFD1-F1
#
_entry.id   AF-A0A1Q5EFD1-F1
#
_cell.length_a   1.000
_cell.length_b   1.000
_cell.length_c   1.000
_cell.angle_alpha   90.00
_cell.angle_beta   90.00
_cell.angle_gamma   90.00
#
_symmetry.space_group_name_H-M   'P 1'
#
loop_
_entity.id
_entity.type
_entity.pdbx_description
1 polymer ?
#
loop_
_entity_poly.entity_id
_entity_poly.type
_entity_poly.pdbx_seq_one_letter_code
_entity_poly.pdbx_strand_id
1 'polypeptide(L)'
;MLSYLYPQMRMNTRTVDASMRYRIHDGDLLKRLMKHPGSDGAVHTVRSLAKVAGVSWSKIHRLTTGTRPTLTRAQADSIAAAVGVRRASLFSPSTSASTDADEESRK
;
A
#
# COMPACT_ATOMS: atom_id res chain seq x y z
N MET A 1 7.24 -16.71 -50.21
CA MET A 1 6.43 -16.98 -49.00
C MET A 1 7.26 -16.56 -47.79
N LEU A 2 7.05 -15.34 -47.29
CA LEU A 2 7.72 -14.83 -46.09
C LEU A 2 6.65 -14.67 -45.01
N SER A 3 6.69 -15.58 -44.04
CA SER A 3 5.80 -15.59 -42.88
C SER A 3 6.07 -14.37 -42.00
N TYR A 4 5.12 -13.44 -41.97
CA TYR A 4 5.13 -12.33 -41.01
C TYR A 4 4.87 -12.88 -39.61
N LEU A 5 5.95 -13.11 -38.87
CA LEU A 5 5.92 -13.40 -37.45
C LEU A 5 5.55 -12.11 -36.71
N TYR A 6 4.28 -11.89 -36.42
CA TYR A 6 3.83 -10.79 -35.57
C TYR A 6 4.38 -10.99 -34.15
N PRO A 7 5.27 -10.11 -33.64
CA PRO A 7 5.65 -10.14 -32.24
C PRO A 7 4.44 -9.71 -31.41
N GLN A 8 3.97 -10.63 -30.58
CA GLN A 8 2.94 -10.44 -29.56
C GLN A 8 3.11 -9.11 -28.83
N MET A 9 2.23 -8.15 -29.11
CA MET A 9 1.98 -7.01 -28.23
C MET A 9 1.41 -7.55 -26.90
N ARG A 10 2.29 -7.81 -25.94
CA ARG A 10 1.91 -7.97 -24.54
C ARG A 10 1.31 -6.65 -24.04
N MET A 11 0.00 -6.55 -24.12
CA MET A 11 -0.80 -5.52 -23.44
C MET A 11 -0.48 -5.58 -21.94
N ASN A 12 0.30 -4.61 -21.45
CA ASN A 12 0.64 -4.42 -20.05
C ASN A 12 -0.64 -4.17 -19.23
N THR A 13 -1.12 -5.19 -18.52
CA THR A 13 -2.19 -5.07 -17.50
C THR A 13 -1.73 -4.36 -16.21
N ARG A 14 -0.61 -3.61 -16.24
CA ARG A 14 0.03 -3.04 -15.03
C ARG A 14 -0.49 -1.66 -14.59
N THR A 15 -1.38 -1.01 -15.35
CA THR A 15 -1.71 0.41 -15.09
C THR A 15 -2.91 0.63 -14.17
N VAL A 16 -3.86 -0.31 -14.09
CA VAL A 16 -5.06 -0.17 -13.23
C VAL A 16 -4.77 -0.31 -11.73
N ASP A 17 -3.60 -0.82 -11.34
CA ASP A 17 -3.26 -1.05 -9.94
C ASP A 17 -2.55 0.13 -9.27
N ALA A 18 -2.02 1.07 -10.06
CA ALA A 18 -1.35 2.26 -9.56
C ALA A 18 -2.32 3.28 -8.91
N SER A 19 -3.61 3.25 -9.29
CA SER A 19 -4.64 4.13 -8.73
C SER A 19 -5.26 3.59 -7.45
N MET A 20 -5.11 2.29 -7.15
CA MET A 20 -5.63 1.70 -5.91
C MET A 20 -4.81 2.17 -4.70
N ARG A 21 -5.45 2.99 -3.88
CA ARG A 21 -4.91 3.42 -2.60
C ARG A 21 -5.27 2.41 -1.53
N TYR A 22 -4.35 2.17 -0.61
CA TYR A 22 -4.53 1.28 0.53
C TYR A 22 -4.53 2.08 1.83
N ARG A 23 -5.41 1.72 2.75
CA ARG A 23 -5.48 2.30 4.09
C ARG A 23 -5.12 1.24 5.12
N ILE A 24 -4.40 1.66 6.15
CA ILE A 24 -4.09 0.81 7.29
C ILE A 24 -5.34 0.62 8.15
N HIS A 25 -5.59 -0.60 8.60
CA HIS A 25 -6.67 -0.90 9.54
C HIS A 25 -6.36 -0.37 10.93
N ASP A 26 -5.17 -0.68 11.42
CA ASP A 26 -4.75 -0.39 12.78
C ASP A 26 -3.25 -0.05 12.81
N GLY A 27 -2.96 1.19 13.19
CA GLY A 27 -1.59 1.69 13.34
C GLY A 27 -0.87 1.09 14.55
N ASP A 28 -1.60 0.70 15.59
CA ASP A 28 -1.04 0.05 16.77
C ASP A 28 -0.73 -1.42 16.50
N LEU A 29 -1.53 -2.09 15.68
CA LEU A 29 -1.19 -3.42 15.16
C LEU A 29 0.14 -3.39 14.40
N LEU A 30 0.35 -2.39 13.53
CA LEU A 30 1.63 -2.23 12.85
C LEU A 30 2.78 -1.99 13.84
N LYS A 31 2.60 -1.18 14.88
CA LYS A 31 3.63 -1.00 15.93
C LYS A 31 3.95 -2.31 16.65
N ARG A 32 2.94 -3.13 16.93
CA ARG A 32 3.12 -4.44 17.58
C ARG A 32 3.93 -5.36 16.67
N LEU A 33 3.55 -5.47 15.41
CA LEU A 33 4.25 -6.29 14.43
C LEU A 33 5.69 -5.80 14.17
N MET A 34 5.94 -4.49 14.21
CA MET A 34 7.30 -3.94 14.11
C MET A 34 8.22 -4.39 15.26
N LYS A 35 7.67 -4.63 16.45
CA LYS A 35 8.41 -5.13 17.62
C LYS A 35 8.45 -6.66 17.67
N HIS A 36 7.40 -7.31 17.19
CA HIS A 36 7.19 -8.75 17.19
C HIS A 36 6.79 -9.18 15.77
N PRO A 37 7.75 -9.27 14.85
CA PRO A 37 7.47 -9.64 13.46
C PRO A 37 6.96 -11.08 13.37
N GLY A 38 6.26 -11.39 12.27
CA GLY A 38 5.87 -12.76 11.94
C GLY A 38 7.08 -13.65 11.61
N SER A 39 6.82 -14.91 11.30
CA SER A 39 7.86 -15.94 11.05
C SER A 39 8.93 -15.55 10.02
N ASP A 40 8.55 -14.73 9.02
CA ASP A 40 9.44 -14.28 7.95
C ASP A 40 9.80 -12.78 8.03
N GLY A 41 9.42 -12.09 9.11
CA GLY A 41 9.63 -10.65 9.26
C GLY A 41 10.85 -10.31 10.13
N ALA A 42 11.25 -9.04 10.10
CA ALA A 42 12.31 -8.53 10.97
C ALA A 42 11.82 -7.41 11.89
N VAL A 43 12.53 -7.23 13.02
CA VAL A 43 12.25 -6.13 13.94
C VAL A 43 12.66 -4.83 13.25
N HIS A 44 11.71 -3.93 13.08
CA HIS A 44 11.94 -2.66 12.39
C HIS A 44 11.58 -1.47 13.28
N THR A 45 12.46 -0.47 13.29
CA THR A 45 12.10 0.87 13.77
C THR A 45 11.34 1.62 12.68
N VAL A 46 10.65 2.71 13.02
CA VAL A 46 9.93 3.56 12.05
C VAL A 46 10.85 4.02 10.92
N ARG A 47 12.12 4.34 11.22
CA ARG A 47 13.12 4.74 10.23
C ARG A 47 13.60 3.58 9.36
N SER A 48 13.84 2.41 9.96
CA SER A 48 14.24 1.22 9.21
C SER A 48 13.12 0.77 8.27
N LEU A 49 11.88 0.72 8.76
CA LEU A 49 10.71 0.38 7.96
C LEU A 49 10.49 1.37 6.81
N ALA A 50 10.62 2.67 7.07
CA ALA A 50 10.54 3.72 6.06
C ALA A 50 11.54 3.50 4.91
N LYS A 51 12.79 3.16 5.25
CA LYS A 51 13.85 2.87 4.28
C LYS A 51 13.53 1.63 3.44
N VAL A 52 13.11 0.53 4.06
CA VAL A 52 12.77 -0.72 3.37
C VAL A 52 11.55 -0.54 2.47
N ALA A 53 10.53 0.18 2.95
CA ALA A 53 9.31 0.40 2.19
C ALA A 53 9.40 1.55 1.16
N GLY A 54 10.53 2.27 1.09
CA GLY A 54 10.71 3.40 0.18
C GLY A 54 9.73 4.55 0.43
N VAL A 55 9.35 4.76 1.69
CA VAL A 55 8.41 5.81 2.11
C VAL A 55 9.06 6.78 3.08
N SER A 56 8.55 8.01 3.11
CA SER A 56 9.05 9.01 4.05
C SER A 56 8.75 8.59 5.50
N TRP A 57 9.68 8.88 6.39
CA TRP A 57 9.54 8.61 7.83
C TRP A 57 8.25 9.21 8.41
N SER A 58 7.92 10.46 8.03
CA SER A 58 6.69 11.13 8.46
C SER A 58 5.43 10.39 8.03
N LYS A 59 5.46 9.70 6.88
CA LYS A 59 4.32 8.91 6.38
C LYS A 59 4.16 7.63 7.20
N ILE A 60 5.25 6.93 7.54
CA ILE A 60 5.19 5.80 8.48
C ILE A 60 4.72 6.25 9.87
N HIS A 61 5.21 7.38 10.37
CA HIS A 61 4.76 7.92 11.64
C HIS A 61 3.24 8.14 11.64
N ARG A 62 2.69 8.78 10.59
CA ARG A 62 1.24 8.96 10.41
C ARG A 62 0.43 7.66 10.34
N LEU A 63 1.00 6.58 9.78
CA LEU A 63 0.37 5.26 9.80
C LEU A 63 0.23 4.75 11.23
N THR A 64 1.30 4.90 12.01
CA THR A 64 1.35 4.41 13.40
C THR A 64 0.57 5.29 14.38
N THR A 65 0.35 6.58 14.09
CA THR A 65 -0.45 7.49 14.93
C THR A 65 -1.93 7.51 14.57
N GLY A 66 -2.37 6.70 13.61
CA GLY A 66 -3.79 6.57 13.25
C GLY A 66 -4.33 7.73 12.40
N THR A 67 -3.47 8.58 11.83
CA THR A 67 -3.87 9.71 10.94
C THR A 67 -4.33 9.25 9.55
N ARG A 68 -4.64 7.94 9.40
CA ARG A 68 -5.17 7.28 8.19
C ARG A 68 -4.53 7.71 6.85
N PRO A 69 -3.19 7.71 6.72
CA PRO A 69 -2.59 8.02 5.43
C PRO A 69 -2.89 6.90 4.42
N THR A 70 -3.04 7.30 3.16
CA THR A 70 -3.19 6.37 2.04
C THR A 70 -1.82 6.02 1.46
N LEU A 71 -1.63 4.74 1.12
CA LEU A 71 -0.44 4.22 0.48
C LEU A 71 -0.75 3.65 -0.90
N THR A 72 0.25 3.58 -1.76
CA THR A 72 0.14 2.79 -2.99
C THR A 72 0.21 1.30 -2.67
N ARG A 73 -0.26 0.46 -3.59
CA ARG A 73 -0.11 -1.00 -3.47
C ARG A 73 1.33 -1.42 -3.17
N ALA A 74 2.27 -0.93 -3.98
CA ALA A 74 3.68 -1.29 -3.85
C ALA A 74 4.22 -0.97 -2.44
N GLN A 75 3.87 0.19 -1.88
CA GLN A 75 4.28 0.58 -0.53
C GLN A 75 3.62 -0.31 0.54
N ALA A 76 2.34 -0.63 0.39
CA ALA A 76 1.63 -1.52 1.32
C ALA A 76 2.19 -2.95 1.29
N ASP A 77 2.51 -3.46 0.10
CA ASP A 77 3.13 -4.77 -0.08
C ASP A 77 4.54 -4.80 0.54
N SER A 78 5.37 -3.78 0.31
CA SER A 78 6.70 -3.69 0.92
C SER A 78 6.66 -3.62 2.45
N ILE A 79 5.71 -2.87 3.02
CA ILE A 79 5.53 -2.82 4.47
C ILE A 79 5.10 -4.20 4.98
N ALA A 80 4.11 -4.82 4.37
CA ALA A 80 3.61 -6.12 4.81
C ALA A 80 4.72 -7.20 4.76
N ALA A 81 5.50 -7.23 3.68
CA ALA A 81 6.64 -8.12 3.53
C ALA A 81 7.72 -7.88 4.58
N ALA A 82 8.07 -6.61 4.87
CA ALA A 82 9.09 -6.28 5.87
C ALA A 82 8.74 -6.82 7.27
N VAL A 83 7.46 -6.82 7.63
CA VAL A 83 6.99 -7.27 8.94
C VAL A 83 6.54 -8.75 8.93
N GLY A 84 6.68 -9.44 7.79
CA GLY A 84 6.40 -10.86 7.66
C GLY A 84 4.91 -11.21 7.70
N VAL A 85 4.03 -10.32 7.22
CA VAL A 85 2.58 -10.54 7.19
C VAL A 85 2.00 -10.30 5.80
N ARG A 86 0.79 -10.82 5.56
CA ARG A 86 0.08 -10.55 4.30
C ARG A 86 -0.47 -9.13 4.31
N ARG A 87 -0.40 -8.43 3.16
CA ARG A 87 -0.94 -7.07 3.01
C ARG A 87 -2.39 -6.97 3.47
N ALA A 88 -3.24 -7.93 3.10
CA ALA A 88 -4.67 -7.94 3.45
C ALA A 88 -4.95 -8.00 4.96
N SER A 89 -3.96 -8.39 5.78
CA SER A 89 -4.07 -8.40 7.24
C SER A 89 -3.87 -7.01 7.85
N LEU A 90 -3.11 -6.13 7.19
CA LEU A 90 -2.81 -4.77 7.69
C LEU A 90 -3.52 -3.67 6.92
N PHE A 91 -3.77 -3.89 5.63
CA PHE A 91 -4.26 -2.88 4.72
C PHE A 91 -5.51 -3.34 3.99
N SER A 92 -6.47 -2.42 3.87
CA SER A 92 -7.64 -2.54 3.01
C SER A 92 -7.52 -1.65 1.78
N PRO A 93 -8.04 -2.08 0.63
CA PRO A 93 -8.22 -1.18 -0.50
C PRO A 93 -9.17 -0.05 -0.08
N SER A 94 -8.70 1.19 -0.24
CA SER A 94 -9.50 2.40 -0.08
C SER A 94 -10.32 2.59 -1.33
N THR A 95 -11.57 2.13 -1.32
CA THR A 95 -12.56 2.36 -2.39
C THR A 95 -13.06 3.80 -2.45
N SER A 96 -12.39 4.76 -1.82
CA SER A 96 -12.60 6.19 -2.08
C SER A 96 -12.16 6.53 -3.50
N ALA A 97 -12.95 6.09 -4.49
CA ALA A 97 -13.37 6.98 -5.56
C ALA A 97 -13.77 8.29 -4.88
N SER A 98 -13.26 9.39 -5.40
CA SER A 98 -13.74 10.71 -5.03
C SER A 98 -15.25 10.70 -5.21
N THR A 99 -16.01 10.55 -4.12
CA THR A 99 -17.25 11.30 -4.04
C THR A 99 -16.76 12.71 -3.79
N ASP A 100 -16.43 13.37 -4.89
CA ASP A 100 -16.62 14.79 -5.02
C ASP A 100 -18.07 14.99 -4.59
N ALA A 101 -18.26 15.32 -3.31
CA ALA A 101 -19.54 15.76 -2.79
C ALA A 101 -19.67 17.23 -3.18
N ASP A 102 -19.61 17.48 -4.48
CA ASP A 102 -19.97 18.72 -5.13
C ASP A 102 -21.24 18.40 -5.90
N GLU A 103 -22.38 18.43 -5.20
CA GLU A 103 -23.61 18.99 -5.75
C GLU A 103 -24.68 19.10 -4.66
N GLU A 104 -24.84 20.35 -4.21
CA GLU A 104 -26.11 21.03 -4.41
C GLU A 104 -27.35 20.30 -3.87
N SER A 105 -27.62 20.48 -2.59
CA SER A 105 -29.00 20.51 -2.10
C SER A 105 -29.29 21.87 -1.51
N ARG A 106 -29.70 22.77 -2.42
CA ARG A 106 -30.81 23.70 -2.21
C ARG A 106 -31.75 23.23 -1.09
N LYS A 107 -31.90 24.05 -0.05
CA LYS A 107 -33.19 24.68 0.23
C LYS A 107 -33.04 25.83 1.20
#